data_AF-A0A4W5REU1-F1
#
_entry.id   AF-A0A4W5REU1-F1
#
_cell.length_a   1.000
_cell.length_b   1.000
_cell.length_c   1.000
_cell.angle_alpha   90.00
_cell.angle_beta   90.00
_cell.angle_gamma   90.00
#
_symmetry.space_group_name_H-M   'P 1'
#
loop_
_entity.id
_entity.type
_entity.pdbx_description
1 polymer ?
#
loop_
_entity_poly.entity_id
_entity_poly.type
_entity_poly.pdbx_seq_one_letter_code
_entity_poly.pdbx_strand_id
1 'polypeptide(L)'
;MKTNGNATGRAIYEKAVPAFYYPPQLKDCAVLREQWIRAKYERMEFTGETKYPPLAYTTGFYEGMLWKKGKEKGQFQRRKFVLSEKEFTLAYHNKENPSKGPKALISIKDVNVTFQPEKIGHAHGLQITYQEDSHTRSLFVYHESGEEIVNWFNAIRAARFSYLKTAYPTGSDKEVKGYMEKTGPMQKETFKKRWFILDSQDRKLLYFKSQLDAEELGVVFIGTETNGYSVSECIPKRTRGNRWRCGVTVETPDRQFVFMCEQEREQREWLEALRQVISKPMQPQDYTSKSHVTSIHTTGDS
;
A
#
# COMPACT_ATOMS: atom_id res chain seq x y z
N MET A 1 -27.06 -15.95 -21.53
CA MET A 1 -25.75 -15.28 -21.34
C MET A 1 -25.41 -14.19 -22.37
N LYS A 2 -26.21 -13.91 -23.41
CA LYS A 2 -25.88 -12.90 -24.44
C LYS A 2 -26.11 -11.43 -24.05
N THR A 3 -26.73 -11.14 -22.90
CA THR A 3 -27.08 -9.77 -22.44
C THR A 3 -26.39 -9.34 -21.14
N ASN A 4 -25.78 -10.26 -20.39
CA ASN A 4 -25.11 -9.99 -19.11
C ASN A 4 -23.63 -10.35 -19.20
N GLY A 5 -22.82 -9.46 -19.76
CA GLY A 5 -21.36 -9.62 -19.82
C GLY A 5 -20.67 -9.13 -18.55
N ASN A 6 -19.35 -9.38 -18.44
CA ASN A 6 -18.52 -8.91 -17.34
C ASN A 6 -18.63 -7.39 -17.10
N ALA A 7 -18.84 -6.61 -18.17
CA ALA A 7 -19.05 -5.17 -18.08
C ALA A 7 -20.34 -4.80 -17.33
N THR A 8 -21.46 -5.45 -17.66
CA THR A 8 -22.75 -5.27 -16.96
C THR A 8 -22.65 -5.67 -15.49
N GLY A 9 -21.96 -6.79 -15.21
CA GLY A 9 -21.72 -7.24 -13.84
C GLY A 9 -20.91 -6.23 -13.02
N ARG A 10 -19.84 -5.65 -13.59
CA ARG A 10 -19.04 -4.61 -12.91
C ARG A 10 -19.84 -3.34 -12.63
N ALA A 11 -20.64 -2.89 -13.58
CA ALA A 11 -21.46 -1.68 -13.42
C ALA A 11 -22.47 -1.77 -12.26
N ILE A 12 -22.88 -2.99 -11.90
CA ILE A 12 -23.83 -3.24 -10.81
C ILE A 12 -23.10 -3.61 -9.52
N TYR A 13 -22.33 -4.71 -9.54
CA TYR A 13 -21.77 -5.33 -8.33
C TYR A 13 -20.41 -4.77 -7.92
N GLU A 14 -19.82 -3.87 -8.70
CA GLU A 14 -18.58 -3.17 -8.39
C GLU A 14 -18.76 -1.64 -8.45
N LYS A 15 -20.01 -1.16 -8.41
CA LYS A 15 -20.36 0.26 -8.58
C LYS A 15 -19.71 1.16 -7.53
N ALA A 16 -19.67 0.71 -6.28
CA ALA A 16 -19.23 1.50 -5.13
C ALA A 16 -18.18 0.75 -4.29
N VAL A 17 -17.20 0.13 -4.95
CA VAL A 17 -16.06 -0.50 -4.24
C VAL A 17 -15.21 0.59 -3.60
N PRO A 18 -15.00 0.60 -2.26
CA PRO A 18 -14.16 1.60 -1.61
C PRO A 18 -12.72 1.55 -2.12
N ALA A 19 -12.07 2.71 -2.25
CA ALA A 19 -10.69 2.80 -2.76
C ALA A 19 -9.66 2.00 -1.93
N PHE A 20 -9.94 1.79 -0.64
CA PHE A 20 -9.09 0.99 0.25
C PHE A 20 -9.39 -0.51 0.17
N TYR A 21 -10.56 -0.93 -0.31
CA TYR A 21 -10.94 -2.34 -0.36
C TYR A 21 -9.99 -3.09 -1.31
N TYR A 22 -9.62 -4.32 -0.97
CA TYR A 22 -8.67 -5.09 -1.78
C TYR A 22 -9.38 -6.01 -2.79
N PRO A 23 -9.30 -5.74 -4.11
CA PRO A 23 -9.76 -6.67 -5.12
C PRO A 23 -8.69 -7.76 -5.34
N PRO A 24 -9.00 -9.05 -5.12
CA PRO A 24 -8.00 -10.10 -5.22
C PRO A 24 -7.57 -10.39 -6.67
N GLN A 25 -6.33 -10.82 -6.81
CA GLN A 25 -5.70 -11.34 -8.01
C GLN A 25 -5.82 -12.87 -8.08
N LEU A 26 -5.57 -13.44 -9.26
CA LEU A 26 -5.64 -14.89 -9.50
C LEU A 26 -4.77 -15.72 -8.54
N LYS A 27 -3.61 -15.19 -8.17
CA LYS A 27 -2.62 -15.85 -7.31
C LYS A 27 -2.89 -15.67 -5.80
N ASP A 28 -3.89 -14.89 -5.42
CA ASP A 28 -4.19 -14.67 -4.01
C ASP A 28 -4.82 -15.91 -3.37
N CYS A 29 -4.68 -15.99 -2.05
CA CYS A 29 -5.22 -17.10 -1.26
C CYS A 29 -6.73 -17.28 -1.47
N ALA A 30 -7.20 -18.52 -1.30
CA ALA A 30 -8.59 -18.89 -1.59
C ALA A 30 -9.61 -18.03 -0.82
N VAL A 31 -9.35 -17.73 0.46
CA VAL A 31 -10.26 -16.93 1.29
C VAL A 31 -10.50 -15.52 0.73
N LEU A 32 -9.46 -14.86 0.19
CA LEU A 32 -9.61 -13.53 -0.43
C LEU A 32 -10.48 -13.61 -1.69
N ARG A 33 -10.23 -14.60 -2.55
CA ARG A 33 -11.00 -14.79 -3.79
C ARG A 33 -12.45 -15.17 -3.52
N GLU A 34 -12.69 -16.08 -2.58
CA GLU A 34 -14.02 -16.49 -2.17
C GLU A 34 -14.79 -15.31 -1.57
N GLN A 35 -14.21 -14.61 -0.59
CA GLN A 35 -14.91 -13.50 0.08
C GLN A 35 -15.15 -12.31 -0.83
N TRP A 36 -14.34 -12.09 -1.86
CA TRP A 36 -14.64 -11.11 -2.91
C TRP A 36 -15.87 -11.48 -3.74
N ILE A 37 -16.00 -12.75 -4.12
CA ILE A 37 -17.18 -13.24 -4.86
C ILE A 37 -18.43 -13.10 -3.99
N ARG A 38 -18.35 -13.53 -2.73
CA ARG A 38 -19.46 -13.41 -1.76
C ARG A 38 -19.83 -11.95 -1.50
N ALA A 39 -18.85 -11.07 -1.28
CA ALA A 39 -19.07 -9.64 -1.12
C ALA A 39 -19.86 -9.03 -2.29
N LYS A 40 -19.50 -9.39 -3.53
CA LYS A 40 -20.16 -8.89 -4.73
C LYS A 40 -21.56 -9.45 -4.95
N TYR A 41 -21.72 -10.76 -4.88
CA TYR A 41 -22.91 -11.42 -5.42
C TYR A 41 -23.85 -11.98 -4.35
N GLU A 42 -23.32 -12.36 -3.19
CA GLU A 42 -24.11 -12.89 -2.07
C GLU A 42 -24.57 -11.74 -1.15
N ARG A 43 -23.63 -10.91 -0.70
CA ARG A 43 -23.88 -9.79 0.24
C ARG A 43 -24.13 -8.46 -0.46
N MET A 44 -23.79 -8.38 -1.76
CA MET A 44 -24.03 -7.21 -2.62
C MET A 44 -23.51 -5.91 -1.99
N GLU A 45 -22.30 -5.94 -1.43
CA GLU A 45 -21.72 -4.88 -0.62
C GLU A 45 -21.44 -3.60 -1.41
N PHE A 46 -21.25 -3.70 -2.73
CA PHE A 46 -20.75 -2.60 -3.57
C PHE A 46 -21.76 -2.11 -4.62
N THR A 47 -23.05 -2.35 -4.43
CA THR A 47 -24.11 -1.91 -5.37
C THR A 47 -24.38 -0.40 -5.32
N GLY A 48 -23.74 0.33 -4.40
CA GLY A 48 -23.95 1.76 -4.16
C GLY A 48 -25.17 2.07 -3.29
N GLU A 49 -25.88 1.06 -2.83
CA GLU A 49 -26.93 1.20 -1.83
C GLU A 49 -26.31 1.34 -0.43
N THR A 50 -26.86 2.24 0.37
CA THR A 50 -26.50 2.36 1.78
C THR A 50 -26.92 1.09 2.52
N LYS A 51 -25.96 0.38 3.11
CA LYS A 51 -26.22 -0.83 3.91
C LYS A 51 -26.57 -0.45 5.36
N TYR A 52 -27.58 -1.14 5.92
CA TYR A 52 -27.93 -1.04 7.32
C TYR A 52 -28.02 -2.45 7.94
N PRO A 53 -27.22 -2.77 8.98
CA PRO A 53 -26.14 -1.92 9.54
C PRO A 53 -25.03 -1.61 8.51
N PRO A 54 -24.22 -0.55 8.73
CA PRO A 54 -23.08 -0.26 7.86
C PRO A 54 -22.12 -1.45 7.79
N LEU A 55 -21.38 -1.54 6.68
CA LEU A 55 -20.37 -2.57 6.50
C LEU A 55 -19.31 -2.46 7.60
N ALA A 56 -18.97 -3.57 8.23
CA ALA A 56 -18.19 -3.58 9.46
C ALA A 56 -16.82 -2.88 9.33
N TYR A 57 -16.21 -2.94 8.14
CA TYR A 57 -14.92 -2.32 7.84
C TYR A 57 -15.01 -0.86 7.40
N THR A 58 -16.19 -0.23 7.41
CA THR A 58 -16.39 1.18 7.02
C THR A 58 -16.79 2.09 8.17
N THR A 59 -16.87 1.58 9.40
CA THR A 59 -17.39 2.31 10.57
C THR A 59 -16.35 3.21 11.26
N GLY A 60 -15.07 3.08 10.90
CA GLY A 60 -13.95 3.76 11.57
C GLY A 60 -13.60 3.20 12.96
N PHE A 61 -14.33 2.18 13.43
CA PHE A 61 -14.04 1.46 14.66
C PHE A 61 -14.41 -0.01 14.51
N TYR A 62 -13.45 -0.91 14.77
CA TYR A 62 -13.69 -2.34 14.63
C TYR A 62 -13.04 -3.11 15.77
N GLU A 63 -13.83 -3.93 16.47
CA GLU A 63 -13.35 -4.76 17.57
C GLU A 63 -13.88 -6.19 17.49
N GLY A 64 -13.12 -7.12 18.05
CA GLY A 64 -13.43 -8.53 17.91
C GLY A 64 -12.34 -9.42 18.47
N MET A 65 -12.62 -10.72 18.51
CA MET A 65 -11.68 -11.72 19.01
C MET A 65 -10.93 -12.36 17.85
N LEU A 66 -9.60 -12.32 17.88
CA LEU A 66 -8.77 -13.08 16.96
C LEU A 66 -7.97 -14.14 17.70
N TRP A 67 -7.75 -15.29 17.05
CA TRP A 67 -6.79 -16.28 17.50
C TRP A 67 -5.40 -15.78 17.15
N LYS A 68 -4.59 -15.46 18.16
CA LYS A 68 -3.24 -14.91 17.98
C LYS A 68 -2.20 -15.92 18.45
N LYS A 69 -1.18 -16.16 17.63
CA LYS A 69 -0.01 -16.99 17.99
C LYS A 69 0.80 -16.34 19.12
N GLY A 70 1.07 -17.10 20.17
CA GLY A 70 1.95 -16.74 21.28
C GLY A 70 3.43 -16.80 20.89
N LYS A 71 4.28 -16.00 21.56
CA LYS A 71 5.74 -15.93 21.28
C LYS A 71 6.48 -17.19 21.74
N GLU A 72 6.17 -17.69 22.93
CA GLU A 72 6.97 -18.74 23.60
C GLU A 72 6.54 -20.15 23.21
N LYS A 73 5.24 -20.46 23.35
CA LYS A 73 4.73 -21.83 23.19
C LYS A 73 4.21 -22.13 21.77
N GLY A 74 4.22 -21.13 20.87
CA GLY A 74 3.66 -21.25 19.52
C GLY A 74 2.15 -21.52 19.44
N GLN A 75 1.46 -21.63 20.57
CA GLN A 75 0.02 -21.86 20.67
C GLN A 75 -0.78 -20.61 20.31
N PHE A 76 -1.96 -20.82 19.73
CA PHE A 76 -2.90 -19.74 19.48
C PHE A 76 -3.79 -19.50 20.69
N GLN A 77 -4.01 -18.23 21.01
CA GLN A 77 -4.89 -17.81 22.11
C GLN A 77 -5.81 -16.70 21.62
N ARG A 78 -7.06 -16.74 22.09
CA ARG A 78 -8.04 -15.68 21.79
C ARG A 78 -7.61 -14.37 22.48
N ARG A 79 -7.54 -13.30 21.70
CA ARG A 79 -7.22 -11.94 22.15
C ARG A 79 -8.23 -10.96 21.55
N LYS A 80 -8.67 -9.99 22.34
CA LYS A 80 -9.53 -8.90 21.84
C LYS A 80 -8.64 -7.90 21.10
N PHE A 81 -8.94 -7.67 19.83
CA PHE A 81 -8.35 -6.61 19.02
C PHE A 81 -9.33 -5.45 18.92
N VAL A 82 -8.80 -4.24 18.86
CA VAL A 82 -9.55 -2.99 18.72
C VAL A 82 -8.79 -2.11 17.73
N LEU A 83 -9.44 -1.76 16.63
CA LEU A 83 -8.96 -0.82 15.62
C LEU A 83 -9.73 0.49 15.76
N SER A 84 -9.00 1.59 15.90
CA SER A 84 -9.55 2.95 15.97
C SER A 84 -8.99 3.78 14.83
N GLU A 85 -9.84 4.18 13.88
CA GLU A 85 -9.46 5.11 12.83
C GLU A 85 -9.22 6.50 13.40
N LYS A 86 -10.04 6.94 14.36
CA LYS A 86 -9.91 8.24 15.03
C LYS A 86 -8.56 8.43 15.70
N GLU A 87 -8.04 7.38 16.34
CA GLU A 87 -6.76 7.41 17.04
C GLU A 87 -5.60 6.93 16.16
N PHE A 88 -5.89 6.41 14.97
CA PHE A 88 -4.93 5.70 14.12
C PHE A 88 -4.16 4.61 14.88
N THR A 89 -4.87 3.77 15.65
CA THR A 89 -4.28 2.68 16.43
C THR A 89 -4.94 1.33 16.17
N LEU A 90 -4.12 0.28 16.24
CA LEU A 90 -4.54 -1.11 16.40
C LEU A 90 -4.03 -1.63 17.73
N ALA A 91 -4.94 -1.93 18.66
CA ALA A 91 -4.61 -2.45 19.97
C ALA A 91 -5.03 -3.92 20.09
N TYR A 92 -4.32 -4.68 20.93
CA TYR A 92 -4.85 -5.96 21.42
C TYR A 92 -4.66 -6.12 22.92
N HIS A 93 -5.59 -6.81 23.55
CA HIS A 93 -5.68 -6.96 25.00
C HIS A 93 -5.40 -8.40 25.42
N ASN A 94 -4.79 -8.59 26.59
CA ASN A 94 -4.77 -9.91 27.21
C ASN A 94 -6.17 -10.23 27.76
N LYS A 95 -6.66 -11.45 27.53
CA LYS A 95 -7.99 -11.89 27.93
C LYS A 95 -8.20 -11.83 29.46
N GLU A 96 -7.11 -11.86 30.23
CA GLU A 96 -7.11 -12.02 31.69
C GLU A 96 -7.29 -10.73 32.48
N ASN A 97 -7.14 -9.54 31.89
CA ASN A 97 -7.32 -8.29 32.63
C ASN A 97 -7.55 -7.06 31.72
N PRO A 98 -8.82 -6.75 31.38
CA PRO A 98 -9.17 -5.56 30.59
C PRO A 98 -8.77 -4.24 31.26
N SER A 99 -8.67 -4.22 32.59
CA SER A 99 -8.29 -3.05 33.40
C SER A 99 -6.80 -2.67 33.29
N LYS A 100 -5.93 -3.54 32.76
CA LYS A 100 -4.49 -3.27 32.61
C LYS A 100 -4.13 -2.58 31.29
N GLY A 101 -5.12 -2.15 30.51
CA GLY A 101 -4.90 -1.52 29.21
C GLY A 101 -4.42 -2.50 28.13
N PRO A 102 -4.11 -2.01 26.92
CA PRO A 102 -3.71 -2.85 25.81
C PRO A 102 -2.33 -3.49 26.03
N LYS A 103 -2.19 -4.77 25.66
CA LYS A 103 -0.92 -5.49 25.70
C LYS A 103 0.07 -4.95 24.66
N ALA A 104 -0.44 -4.45 23.54
CA ALA A 104 0.29 -3.60 22.62
C ALA A 104 -0.66 -2.59 22.00
N LEU A 105 -0.17 -1.37 21.83
CA LEU A 105 -0.82 -0.29 21.11
C LEU A 105 0.03 0.01 19.87
N ILE A 106 -0.49 -0.32 18.70
CA ILE A 106 0.27 -0.28 17.44
C ILE A 106 -0.21 0.90 16.61
N SER A 107 0.70 1.78 16.19
CA SER A 107 0.35 2.90 15.30
C SER A 107 0.01 2.39 13.91
N ILE A 108 -1.10 2.88 13.35
CA ILE A 108 -1.54 2.52 12.00
C ILE A 108 -0.53 2.97 10.95
N LYS A 109 0.28 4.00 11.21
CA LYS A 109 1.38 4.44 10.34
C LYS A 109 2.23 3.25 9.88
N ASP A 110 2.64 2.39 10.81
CA ASP A 110 3.65 1.36 10.58
C ASP A 110 3.06 -0.05 10.35
N VAL A 111 1.72 -0.20 10.36
CA VAL A 111 1.05 -1.51 10.23
C VAL A 111 0.98 -1.99 8.79
N ASN A 112 1.49 -3.18 8.48
CA ASN A 112 1.20 -3.87 7.23
C ASN A 112 0.45 -5.18 7.49
N VAL A 113 -0.41 -5.57 6.54
CA VAL A 113 -1.26 -6.77 6.66
C VAL A 113 -1.16 -7.61 5.39
N THR A 114 -0.87 -8.91 5.56
CA THR A 114 -0.76 -9.86 4.44
C THR A 114 -1.31 -11.22 4.82
N PHE A 115 -2.09 -11.83 3.92
CA PHE A 115 -2.51 -13.22 4.11
C PHE A 115 -1.33 -14.16 3.90
N GLN A 116 -1.13 -15.08 4.84
CA GLN A 116 0.00 -16.02 4.91
C GLN A 116 -0.48 -17.42 5.37
N PRO A 117 -1.46 -18.04 4.69
CA PRO A 117 -2.13 -19.23 5.18
C PRO A 117 -1.18 -20.42 5.36
N GLU A 118 -0.26 -20.64 4.42
CA GLU A 118 0.73 -21.72 4.47
C GLU A 118 1.71 -21.57 5.64
N LYS A 119 2.26 -20.37 5.81
CA LYS A 119 3.20 -20.05 6.91
C LYS A 119 2.55 -20.17 8.29
N ILE A 120 1.28 -19.82 8.40
CA ILE A 120 0.53 -19.83 9.66
C ILE A 120 -0.04 -21.22 9.95
N GLY A 121 -0.25 -22.05 8.93
CA GLY A 121 -0.89 -23.35 9.05
C GLY A 121 -2.41 -23.26 9.21
N HIS A 122 -3.03 -22.20 8.66
CA HIS A 122 -4.48 -21.99 8.74
C HIS A 122 -4.99 -21.27 7.48
N ALA A 123 -6.12 -21.70 6.90
CA ALA A 123 -6.66 -21.14 5.66
C ALA A 123 -6.93 -19.62 5.73
N HIS A 124 -7.23 -19.13 6.94
CA HIS A 124 -7.50 -17.73 7.27
C HIS A 124 -6.33 -17.04 7.96
N GLY A 125 -5.10 -17.54 7.77
CA GLY A 125 -3.91 -16.97 8.39
C GLY A 125 -3.60 -15.57 7.86
N LEU A 126 -3.61 -14.57 8.74
CA LEU A 126 -3.22 -13.20 8.48
C LEU A 126 -1.98 -12.84 9.30
N GLN A 127 -0.95 -12.30 8.63
CA GLN A 127 0.23 -11.73 9.26
C GLN A 127 0.06 -10.21 9.34
N ILE A 128 0.11 -9.67 10.55
CA ILE A 128 0.15 -8.23 10.83
C ILE A 128 1.58 -7.88 11.22
N THR A 129 2.24 -6.98 10.50
CA THR A 129 3.60 -6.53 10.80
C THR A 129 3.61 -5.07 11.17
N TYR A 130 4.47 -4.67 12.11
CA TYR A 130 4.63 -3.26 12.50
C TYR A 130 6.04 -3.02 13.03
N GLN A 131 6.49 -1.77 12.99
CA GLN A 131 7.75 -1.39 13.61
C GLN A 131 7.58 -1.22 15.13
N GLU A 132 8.50 -1.81 15.89
CA GLU A 132 8.69 -1.54 17.30
C GLU A 132 10.18 -1.28 17.51
N ASP A 133 10.52 -0.06 17.94
CA ASP A 133 11.89 0.46 18.00
C ASP A 133 12.60 0.34 16.64
N SER A 134 13.69 -0.43 16.55
CA SER A 134 14.46 -0.66 15.32
C SER A 134 14.16 -2.02 14.66
N HIS A 135 13.10 -2.72 15.07
CA HIS A 135 12.81 -4.07 14.58
C HIS A 135 11.34 -4.22 14.13
N THR A 136 11.16 -4.93 13.02
CA THR A 136 9.82 -5.30 12.56
C THR A 136 9.27 -6.48 13.38
N ARG A 137 8.16 -6.24 14.08
CA ARG A 137 7.39 -7.28 14.75
C ARG A 137 6.35 -7.90 13.83
N SER A 138 6.04 -9.16 14.09
CA SER A 138 4.98 -9.91 13.38
C SER A 138 4.01 -10.51 14.37
N LEU A 139 2.71 -10.24 14.18
CA LEU A 139 1.62 -10.99 14.78
C LEU A 139 1.07 -11.94 13.74
N PHE A 140 0.91 -13.21 14.12
CA PHE A 140 0.23 -14.20 13.32
C PHE A 140 -1.14 -14.43 13.93
N VAL A 141 -2.19 -14.13 13.18
CA VAL A 141 -3.57 -14.22 13.64
C VAL A 141 -4.43 -14.99 12.63
N TYR A 142 -5.56 -15.51 13.09
CA TYR A 142 -6.62 -16.00 12.23
C TYR A 142 -7.98 -15.80 12.90
N HIS A 143 -9.03 -15.98 12.09
CA HIS A 143 -10.40 -16.13 12.55
C HIS A 143 -11.01 -17.39 11.92
N GLU A 144 -11.98 -18.01 12.57
CA GLU A 144 -12.65 -19.22 12.06
C GLU A 144 -13.54 -18.89 10.86
N SER A 145 -14.24 -17.75 10.88
CA SER A 145 -14.94 -17.17 9.73
C SER A 145 -13.96 -16.47 8.77
N GLY A 146 -14.05 -16.84 7.49
CA GLY A 146 -13.32 -16.20 6.39
C GLY A 146 -13.78 -14.77 6.13
N GLU A 147 -15.07 -14.48 6.31
CA GLU A 147 -15.62 -13.13 6.20
C GLU A 147 -15.00 -12.20 7.25
N GLU A 148 -14.98 -12.64 8.51
CA GLU A 148 -14.45 -11.83 9.61
C GLU A 148 -12.95 -11.52 9.46
N ILE A 149 -12.12 -12.48 9.03
CA ILE A 149 -10.70 -12.17 8.81
C ILE A 149 -10.49 -11.20 7.64
N VAL A 150 -11.34 -11.27 6.61
CA VAL A 150 -11.28 -10.36 5.46
C VAL A 150 -11.84 -8.97 5.85
N ASN A 151 -12.84 -8.91 6.73
CA ASN A 151 -13.31 -7.67 7.34
C ASN A 151 -12.18 -7.00 8.15
N TRP A 152 -11.47 -7.74 9.00
CA TRP A 152 -10.28 -7.22 9.70
C TRP A 152 -9.21 -6.68 8.75
N PHE A 153 -8.91 -7.44 7.70
CA PHE A 153 -7.95 -7.02 6.68
C PHE A 153 -8.37 -5.71 6.01
N ASN A 154 -9.62 -5.60 5.53
CA ASN A 154 -10.11 -4.38 4.88
C ASN A 154 -10.30 -3.22 5.86
N ALA A 155 -10.66 -3.47 7.12
CA ALA A 155 -10.77 -2.43 8.15
C ALA A 155 -9.40 -1.80 8.44
N ILE A 156 -8.34 -2.62 8.57
CA ILE A 156 -6.97 -2.10 8.74
C ILE A 156 -6.54 -1.30 7.50
N ARG A 157 -6.90 -1.75 6.29
CA ARG A 157 -6.65 -1.00 5.05
C ARG A 157 -7.41 0.33 5.02
N ALA A 158 -8.66 0.37 5.49
CA ALA A 158 -9.46 1.58 5.62
C ALA A 158 -8.80 2.59 6.57
N ALA A 159 -8.39 2.12 7.76
CA ALA A 159 -7.68 2.95 8.74
C ALA A 159 -6.35 3.49 8.17
N ARG A 160 -5.58 2.66 7.44
CA ARG A 160 -4.36 3.12 6.75
C ARG A 160 -4.64 4.14 5.68
N PHE A 161 -5.68 3.94 4.87
CA PHE A 161 -6.08 4.88 3.84
C PHE A 161 -6.49 6.23 4.45
N SER A 162 -7.24 6.21 5.56
CA SER A 162 -7.61 7.41 6.31
C SER A 162 -6.38 8.12 6.89
N TYR A 163 -5.45 7.37 7.51
CA TYR A 163 -4.17 7.89 7.99
C TYR A 163 -3.39 8.60 6.89
N LEU A 164 -3.23 7.97 5.73
CA LEU A 164 -2.51 8.56 4.60
C LEU A 164 -3.17 9.83 4.09
N LYS A 165 -4.51 9.87 4.04
CA LYS A 165 -5.24 11.09 3.69
C LYS A 165 -5.03 12.23 4.69
N THR A 166 -4.93 11.92 5.98
CA THR A 166 -4.71 12.92 7.03
C THR A 166 -3.25 13.37 7.11
N ALA A 167 -2.30 12.44 6.97
CA ALA A 167 -0.86 12.72 7.02
C ALA A 167 -0.35 13.43 5.76
N TYR A 168 -0.99 13.16 4.61
CA TYR A 168 -0.68 13.78 3.32
C TYR A 168 -1.94 14.47 2.76
N PRO A 169 -2.46 15.51 3.44
CA PRO A 169 -3.74 16.14 3.11
C PRO A 169 -3.70 16.94 1.80
N THR A 170 -2.49 17.27 1.35
CA THR A 170 -2.19 18.03 0.14
C THR A 170 -2.13 17.18 -1.12
N GLY A 171 -2.42 15.88 -1.02
CA GLY A 171 -2.60 15.03 -2.18
C GLY A 171 -3.80 15.46 -3.01
N SER A 172 -3.60 16.45 -3.88
CA SER A 172 -4.59 16.83 -4.87
C SER A 172 -4.91 15.63 -5.77
N ASP A 173 -6.10 15.60 -6.38
CA ASP A 173 -6.47 14.60 -7.41
C ASP A 173 -5.50 14.54 -8.62
N LYS A 174 -4.47 15.42 -8.66
CA LYS A 174 -3.40 15.45 -9.68
C LYS A 174 -2.14 14.67 -9.28
N GLU A 175 -2.08 14.04 -8.11
CA GLU A 175 -0.94 13.18 -7.75
C GLU A 175 -0.93 11.92 -8.61
N VAL A 176 0.11 11.75 -9.43
CA VAL A 176 0.31 10.51 -10.18
C VAL A 176 0.78 9.44 -9.22
N LYS A 177 -0.04 8.39 -9.10
CA LYS A 177 0.24 7.19 -8.31
C LYS A 177 0.00 5.97 -9.17
N GLY A 178 0.89 5.00 -9.08
CA GLY A 178 0.83 3.88 -10.01
C GLY A 178 1.97 2.91 -9.81
N TYR A 179 1.82 1.72 -10.38
CA TYR A 179 2.94 0.79 -10.41
C TYR A 179 3.89 1.13 -11.57
N MET A 180 5.19 1.11 -11.30
CA MET A 180 6.26 1.05 -12.31
C MET A 180 7.22 -0.08 -11.95
N GLU A 181 7.91 -0.66 -12.94
CA GLU A 181 9.07 -1.52 -12.70
C GLU A 181 10.33 -0.64 -12.62
N LYS A 182 11.20 -0.86 -11.64
CA LYS A 182 12.50 -0.18 -11.53
C LYS A 182 13.67 -1.14 -11.46
N THR A 183 14.84 -0.72 -11.93
CA THR A 183 16.12 -1.43 -11.77
C THR A 183 17.01 -0.76 -10.71
N GLY A 184 18.14 -1.40 -10.39
CA GLY A 184 19.15 -0.91 -9.44
C GLY A 184 20.10 0.13 -10.05
N PRO A 185 21.05 0.65 -9.25
CA PRO A 185 21.98 1.70 -9.67
C PRO A 185 22.77 1.38 -10.92
N MET A 186 23.19 0.13 -11.08
CA MET A 186 24.02 -0.26 -12.22
C MET A 186 23.19 -0.58 -13.47
N GLN A 187 21.86 -0.59 -13.37
CA GLN A 187 20.92 -0.96 -14.43
C GLN A 187 21.14 -2.39 -14.98
N LYS A 188 21.88 -3.21 -14.24
CA LYS A 188 22.14 -4.63 -14.55
C LYS A 188 21.25 -5.55 -13.71
N GLU A 189 20.67 -5.01 -12.65
CA GLU A 189 19.79 -5.69 -11.73
C GLU A 189 18.43 -5.95 -12.37
N THR A 190 17.80 -7.05 -11.95
CA THR A 190 16.44 -7.39 -12.41
C THR A 190 15.46 -6.31 -12.01
N PHE A 191 14.55 -5.99 -12.93
CA PHE A 191 13.46 -5.07 -12.67
C PHE A 191 12.51 -5.60 -11.59
N LYS A 192 12.09 -4.71 -10.69
CA LYS A 192 11.12 -5.01 -9.62
C LYS A 192 9.94 -4.05 -9.71
N LYS A 193 8.73 -4.59 -9.74
CA LYS A 193 7.47 -3.83 -9.65
C LYS A 193 7.37 -3.15 -8.28
N ARG A 194 7.09 -1.84 -8.28
CA ARG A 194 6.95 -0.99 -7.09
C ARG A 194 5.78 -0.04 -7.27
N TRP A 195 5.14 0.32 -6.16
CA TRP A 195 4.10 1.36 -6.15
C TRP A 195 4.78 2.70 -5.97
N PHE A 196 4.54 3.63 -6.88
CA PHE A 196 5.13 4.96 -6.85
C PHE A 196 4.07 6.00 -6.50
N ILE A 197 4.52 7.04 -5.80
CA ILE A 197 3.74 8.25 -5.51
C ILE A 197 4.65 9.45 -5.84
N LEU A 198 4.19 10.32 -6.74
CA LEU A 198 4.84 11.62 -6.95
C LEU A 198 4.16 12.67 -6.08
N ASP A 199 4.85 13.06 -5.02
CA ASP A 199 4.52 14.25 -4.26
C ASP A 199 5.11 15.47 -4.98
N SER A 200 4.25 16.17 -5.72
CA SER A 200 4.64 17.34 -6.51
C SER A 200 4.96 18.57 -5.68
N GLN A 201 4.52 18.61 -4.41
CA GLN A 201 4.74 19.77 -3.52
C GLN A 201 6.09 19.65 -2.83
N ASP A 202 6.37 18.49 -2.24
CA ASP A 202 7.66 18.19 -1.62
C ASP A 202 8.75 17.80 -2.64
N ARG A 203 8.36 17.68 -3.91
CA ARG A 203 9.23 17.28 -5.04
C ARG A 203 9.88 15.91 -4.80
N LYS A 204 9.10 14.96 -4.29
CA LYS A 204 9.56 13.61 -3.94
C LYS A 204 8.83 12.57 -4.77
N LEU A 205 9.59 11.74 -5.46
CA LEU A 205 9.10 10.49 -6.04
C LEU A 205 9.41 9.35 -5.08
N LEU A 206 8.39 8.92 -4.34
CA LEU A 206 8.47 7.85 -3.36
C LEU A 206 8.14 6.51 -4.04
N TYR A 207 8.80 5.44 -3.60
CA TYR A 207 8.42 4.10 -4.06
C TYR A 207 8.36 3.06 -2.94
N PHE A 208 7.33 2.24 -3.00
CA PHE A 208 6.94 1.26 -2.00
C PHE A 208 6.92 -0.14 -2.65
N LYS A 209 6.98 -1.21 -1.85
CA LYS A 209 6.82 -2.56 -2.39
C LYS A 209 5.37 -2.81 -2.83
N SER A 210 4.38 -2.19 -2.20
CA SER A 210 2.96 -2.23 -2.52
C SER A 210 2.24 -0.92 -2.17
N GLN A 211 1.01 -0.74 -2.67
CA GLN A 211 0.20 0.48 -2.50
C GLN A 211 -0.04 0.90 -1.04
N LEU A 212 0.00 -0.05 -0.10
CA LEU A 212 -0.31 0.21 1.30
C LEU A 212 0.87 -0.04 2.24
N ASP A 213 2.10 -0.14 1.73
CA ASP A 213 3.25 -0.26 2.63
C ASP A 213 3.44 1.04 3.43
N ALA A 214 4.00 0.91 4.63
CA ALA A 214 4.18 2.01 5.58
C ALA A 214 5.40 2.87 5.28
N GLU A 215 6.46 2.20 4.87
CA GLU A 215 7.75 2.79 4.59
C GLU A 215 8.00 2.71 3.11
N GLU A 216 8.41 3.85 2.56
CA GLU A 216 9.03 3.89 1.27
C GLU A 216 10.30 3.03 1.30
N LEU A 217 10.53 2.28 0.23
CA LEU A 217 11.81 1.63 -0.02
C LEU A 217 12.87 2.63 -0.51
N GLY A 218 12.44 3.84 -0.85
CA GLY A 218 13.33 4.94 -1.19
C GLY A 218 12.58 6.15 -1.71
N VAL A 219 13.29 7.27 -1.67
CA VAL A 219 12.85 8.58 -2.13
C VAL A 219 13.80 9.07 -3.20
N VAL A 220 13.25 9.62 -4.29
CA VAL A 220 14.01 10.38 -5.27
C VAL A 220 13.54 11.83 -5.21
N PHE A 221 14.44 12.75 -4.88
CA PHE A 221 14.15 14.18 -4.97
C PHE A 221 14.15 14.63 -6.44
N ILE A 222 13.20 15.47 -6.83
CA ILE A 222 13.01 15.95 -8.20
C ILE A 222 13.29 17.45 -8.25
N GLY A 223 14.54 17.83 -8.51
CA GLY A 223 14.93 19.23 -8.65
C GLY A 223 14.52 19.85 -9.99
N THR A 224 15.12 20.98 -10.33
CA THR A 224 14.88 21.67 -11.61
C THR A 224 15.88 21.24 -12.67
N GLU A 225 15.56 21.58 -13.92
CA GLU A 225 16.45 21.38 -15.07
C GLU A 225 17.82 22.06 -14.88
N THR A 226 17.81 23.30 -14.38
CA THR A 226 19.04 24.05 -14.05
C THR A 226 19.90 23.37 -12.98
N ASN A 227 19.31 22.50 -12.16
CA ASN A 227 19.99 21.73 -11.13
C ASN A 227 20.34 20.31 -11.58
N GLY A 228 20.32 20.01 -12.88
CA GLY A 228 20.74 18.72 -13.45
C GLY A 228 19.66 17.63 -13.39
N TYR A 229 18.38 18.00 -13.26
CA TYR A 229 17.26 17.06 -13.27
C TYR A 229 16.56 17.08 -14.62
N SER A 230 16.31 15.92 -15.21
CA SER A 230 15.51 15.85 -16.44
C SER A 230 14.68 14.57 -16.49
N VAL A 231 13.67 14.55 -17.36
CA VAL A 231 12.86 13.35 -17.58
C VAL A 231 12.60 13.14 -19.07
N SER A 232 12.84 11.92 -19.54
CA SER A 232 12.73 11.55 -20.94
C SER A 232 12.13 10.15 -21.13
N GLU A 233 11.62 9.91 -22.33
CA GLU A 233 11.23 8.57 -22.77
C GLU A 233 12.50 7.76 -23.02
N CYS A 234 12.50 6.49 -22.62
CA CYS A 234 13.56 5.57 -23.04
C CYS A 234 12.99 4.39 -23.82
N ILE A 235 13.68 4.09 -24.92
CA ILE A 235 13.50 2.84 -25.64
C ILE A 235 14.23 1.78 -24.81
N PRO A 236 13.54 0.76 -24.26
CA PRO A 236 14.23 -0.29 -23.55
C PRO A 236 15.18 -0.97 -24.54
N LYS A 237 16.49 -0.73 -24.39
CA LYS A 237 17.50 -1.70 -24.82
C LYS A 237 17.05 -3.04 -24.22
N ARG A 238 17.16 -4.16 -24.93
CA ARG A 238 16.71 -5.47 -24.42
C ARG A 238 17.45 -5.83 -23.13
N THR A 239 17.00 -5.28 -22.01
CA THR A 239 17.58 -5.46 -20.68
C THR A 239 17.01 -6.76 -20.13
N ARG A 240 17.83 -7.52 -19.42
CA ARG A 240 17.39 -8.79 -18.85
C ARG A 240 16.33 -8.54 -17.78
N GLY A 241 15.09 -8.90 -18.07
CA GLY A 241 14.07 -9.17 -17.04
C GLY A 241 12.98 -8.12 -16.81
N ASN A 242 12.90 -7.02 -17.57
CA ASN A 242 11.71 -6.17 -17.55
C ASN A 242 10.57 -6.82 -18.34
N ARG A 243 9.35 -6.79 -17.79
CA ARG A 243 8.14 -7.28 -18.48
C ARG A 243 7.43 -6.14 -19.22
N TRP A 244 7.59 -4.93 -18.69
CA TRP A 244 6.94 -3.72 -19.17
C TRP A 244 7.82 -2.97 -20.18
N ARG A 245 7.18 -2.30 -21.14
CA ARG A 245 7.84 -1.82 -22.38
C ARG A 245 7.91 -0.29 -22.50
N CYS A 246 7.09 0.45 -21.76
CA CYS A 246 6.98 1.89 -21.88
C CYS A 246 7.95 2.56 -20.88
N GLY A 247 9.14 2.96 -21.35
CA GLY A 247 10.24 3.41 -20.49
C GLY A 247 10.21 4.91 -20.14
N VAL A 248 10.50 5.23 -18.87
CA VAL A 248 10.68 6.59 -18.35
C VAL A 248 12.06 6.66 -17.69
N THR A 249 12.87 7.63 -18.09
CA THR A 249 14.18 7.91 -17.49
C THR A 249 14.12 9.22 -16.72
N VAL A 250 14.50 9.18 -15.45
CA VAL A 250 14.66 10.37 -14.60
C VAL A 250 16.14 10.56 -14.32
N GLU A 251 16.70 11.63 -14.84
CA GLU A 251 18.06 12.05 -14.53
C GLU A 251 18.08 12.89 -13.27
N THR A 252 19.05 12.60 -12.42
CA THR A 252 19.43 13.42 -11.26
C THR A 252 20.93 13.65 -11.30
N PRO A 253 21.48 14.65 -10.59
CA PRO A 253 22.92 14.91 -10.57
C PRO A 253 23.77 13.70 -10.17
N ASP A 254 23.23 12.84 -9.29
CA ASP A 254 23.97 11.72 -8.72
C ASP A 254 23.79 10.44 -9.55
N ARG A 255 22.64 10.29 -10.22
CA ARG A 255 22.25 9.02 -10.86
C ARG A 255 21.09 9.16 -11.85
N GLN A 256 21.14 8.30 -12.87
CA GLN A 256 20.00 7.98 -13.74
C GLN A 256 19.09 6.88 -13.15
N PHE A 257 17.78 7.14 -13.09
CA PHE A 257 16.75 6.16 -12.74
C PHE A 257 16.00 5.72 -13.99
N VAL A 258 15.80 4.41 -14.14
CA VAL A 258 15.05 3.81 -15.25
C VAL A 258 13.81 3.11 -14.70
N PHE A 259 12.65 3.55 -15.16
CA PHE A 259 11.34 3.01 -14.82
C PHE A 259 10.64 2.48 -16.07
N MET A 260 9.84 1.43 -15.92
CA MET A 260 8.98 0.91 -16.98
C MET A 260 7.52 1.00 -16.52
N CYS A 261 6.63 1.44 -17.42
CA CYS A 261 5.18 1.43 -17.24
C CYS A 261 4.54 0.32 -18.08
N GLU A 262 3.38 -0.16 -17.65
CA GLU A 262 2.67 -1.24 -18.35
C GLU A 262 2.04 -0.75 -19.66
N GLN A 263 1.53 0.48 -19.66
CA GLN A 263 0.82 1.08 -20.79
C GLN A 263 1.41 2.45 -21.18
N GLU A 264 1.31 2.81 -22.47
CA GLU A 264 1.76 4.11 -22.99
C GLU A 264 1.02 5.30 -22.35
N ARG A 265 -0.25 5.07 -21.97
CA ARG A 265 -1.04 6.08 -21.25
C ARG A 265 -0.39 6.41 -19.90
N GLU A 266 -0.06 5.40 -19.11
CA GLU A 266 0.59 5.58 -17.80
C GLU A 266 1.95 6.26 -17.95
N GLN A 267 2.74 5.84 -18.96
CA GLN A 267 4.03 6.45 -19.28
C GLN A 267 3.88 7.96 -19.55
N ARG A 268 2.89 8.35 -20.35
CA ARG A 268 2.59 9.75 -20.66
C ARG A 268 2.20 10.54 -19.42
N GLU A 269 1.32 9.98 -18.58
CA GLU A 269 0.90 10.59 -17.32
C GLU A 269 2.09 10.82 -16.37
N TRP A 270 2.98 9.83 -16.21
CA TRP A 270 4.20 9.97 -15.41
C TRP A 270 5.17 11.02 -15.98
N LEU A 271 5.42 11.00 -17.29
CA LEU A 271 6.30 11.98 -17.94
C LEU A 271 5.79 13.40 -17.77
N GLU A 272 4.50 13.62 -17.99
CA GLU A 272 3.88 14.93 -17.86
C GLU A 272 4.00 15.44 -16.42
N ALA A 273 3.65 14.62 -15.44
CA ALA A 273 3.71 15.02 -14.04
C ALA A 273 5.14 15.32 -13.56
N LEU A 274 6.12 14.50 -13.96
CA LEU A 274 7.53 14.75 -13.65
C LEU A 274 8.05 16.02 -14.33
N ARG A 275 7.71 16.26 -15.61
CA ARG A 275 8.06 17.51 -16.32
C ARG A 275 7.48 18.73 -15.62
N GLN A 276 6.23 18.65 -15.16
CA GLN A 276 5.59 19.73 -14.41
C GLN A 276 6.28 20.03 -13.08
N VAL A 277 6.85 19.04 -12.39
CA VAL A 277 7.62 19.28 -11.16
C VAL A 277 8.97 19.90 -11.49
N ILE A 278 9.67 19.38 -12.51
CA ILE A 278 11.00 19.86 -12.92
C ILE A 278 10.95 21.32 -13.40
N SER A 279 9.89 21.72 -14.11
CA SER A 279 9.75 23.09 -14.63
C SER A 279 9.41 24.13 -13.55
N LYS A 280 8.94 23.72 -12.37
CA LYS A 280 8.64 24.64 -11.27
C LYS A 280 9.93 25.06 -10.56
N PRO A 281 10.15 26.37 -10.33
CA PRO A 281 11.27 26.83 -9.50
C PRO A 281 11.26 26.21 -8.10
N MET A 282 12.44 25.92 -7.56
CA MET A 282 12.59 25.44 -6.19
C MET A 282 12.38 26.58 -5.18
N GLN A 283 11.57 26.31 -4.16
CA GLN A 283 11.38 27.17 -3.00
C GLN A 283 12.52 26.94 -1.98
N PRO A 284 12.79 27.90 -1.07
CA PRO A 284 13.85 27.75 -0.06
C PRO A 284 13.76 26.44 0.74
N GLN A 285 12.55 26.01 1.10
CA GLN A 285 12.29 24.74 1.80
C GLN A 285 12.70 23.49 1.00
N ASP A 286 12.66 23.56 -0.33
CA ASP A 286 12.99 22.43 -1.21
C ASP A 286 14.50 22.09 -1.16
N TYR A 287 15.35 23.09 -0.91
CA TYR A 287 16.80 22.88 -0.75
C TYR A 287 17.12 22.10 0.52
N THR A 288 16.38 22.34 1.60
CA THR A 288 16.46 21.56 2.85
C THR A 288 15.95 20.14 2.63
N SER A 289 14.84 19.97 1.91
CA SER A 289 14.34 18.63 1.56
C SER A 289 15.33 17.84 0.70
N LYS A 290 16.00 18.50 -0.26
CA LYS A 290 17.04 17.88 -1.09
C LYS A 290 18.20 17.33 -0.24
N SER A 291 18.72 18.13 0.70
CA SER A 291 19.86 17.69 1.54
C SER A 291 19.51 16.49 2.42
N HIS A 292 18.29 16.44 2.96
CA HIS A 292 17.81 15.29 3.74
C HIS A 292 17.76 14.02 2.89
N VAL A 293 17.21 14.07 1.67
CA VAL A 293 17.15 12.89 0.80
C VAL A 293 18.55 12.40 0.43
N THR A 294 19.48 13.30 0.11
CA THR A 294 20.87 12.93 -0.21
C THR A 294 21.56 12.23 0.98
N SER A 295 21.31 12.67 2.21
CA SER A 295 21.91 12.08 3.42
C SER A 295 21.43 10.64 3.71
N ILE A 296 20.20 10.30 3.34
CA ILE A 296 19.64 8.95 3.54
C ILE A 296 20.32 7.93 2.61
N HIS A 297 20.62 8.33 1.37
CA HIS A 297 21.31 7.46 0.41
C HIS A 297 22.76 7.16 0.82
N THR A 298 23.44 8.04 1.56
CA THR A 298 24.83 7.80 2.01
C THR A 298 24.94 6.82 3.18
N THR A 299 23.85 6.57 3.92
CA THR A 299 23.85 5.68 5.11
C THR A 299 23.38 4.24 4.82
N GLY A 300 22.83 3.97 3.64
CA GLY A 300 22.20 2.68 3.31
C GLY A 300 23.07 1.67 2.55
N ASP A 301 24.30 2.04 2.17
CA ASP A 301 25.21 1.23 1.34
C ASP A 301 26.45 0.72 2.13
N SER A 302 26.34 0.59 3.46
CA SER A 302 27.38 -0.01 4.33
C SER A 302 26.97 -1.39 4.84
#